data_AF-A0A8C4QFY6-F1
#
_entry.id   AF-A0A8C4QFY6-F1
#
_cell.length_a   1.000
_cell.length_b   1.000
_cell.length_c   1.000
_cell.angle_alpha   90.00
_cell.angle_beta   90.00
_cell.angle_gamma   90.00
#
_symmetry.space_group_name_H-M   'P 1'
#
loop_
_entity.id
_entity.type
_entity.pdbx_description
1 polymer ?
#
loop_
_entity_poly.entity_id
_entity_poly.type
_entity_poly.pdbx_seq_one_letter_code
_entity_poly.pdbx_strand_id
1 'polypeptide(L)'
;MRDFADVRADKRAHHNALERKRRDHIKDSFHGLRDSIPSLQGEKASRAMILNKATDYIQHMKRRNSSHQQDIDDLKRQNSILEQQGAYIYSVFT
;
A
#
# COMPACT_ATOMS: atom_id res chain seq x y z
N MET A 1 -49.70 16.29 -19.87
CA MET A 1 -49.41 15.53 -18.63
C MET A 1 -48.22 14.62 -18.92
N ARG A 2 -47.09 14.72 -18.20
CA ARG A 2 -46.02 13.71 -18.34
C ARG A 2 -46.51 12.41 -17.70
N ASP A 3 -46.42 11.31 -18.43
CA ASP A 3 -46.88 10.01 -17.95
C ASP A 3 -46.07 9.55 -16.74
N PHE A 4 -46.73 9.04 -15.72
CA PHE A 4 -46.10 8.57 -14.48
C PHE A 4 -45.08 7.44 -14.72
N ALA A 5 -45.21 6.71 -15.84
CA ALA A 5 -44.24 5.72 -16.29
C ALA A 5 -42.89 6.34 -16.73
N ASP A 6 -42.91 7.53 -17.32
CA ASP A 6 -41.73 8.27 -17.78
C ASP A 6 -40.87 8.74 -16.58
N VAL A 7 -41.53 9.26 -15.53
CA VAL A 7 -40.86 9.64 -14.28
C VAL A 7 -40.18 8.45 -13.58
N ARG A 8 -40.79 7.26 -13.65
CA ARG A 8 -40.18 6.02 -13.11
C ARG A 8 -39.00 5.54 -13.97
N ALA A 9 -39.08 5.70 -15.28
CA ALA A 9 -37.99 5.37 -16.19
C ALA A 9 -36.78 6.29 -15.97
N ASP A 10 -37.01 7.60 -15.83
CA ASP A 10 -35.96 8.60 -15.57
C ASP A 10 -35.24 8.35 -14.24
N LYS A 11 -35.99 8.05 -13.15
CA LYS A 11 -35.39 7.66 -11.87
C LYS A 11 -34.51 6.41 -11.97
N ARG A 12 -34.95 5.39 -12.74
CA ARG A 12 -34.15 4.17 -12.98
C ARG A 12 -32.90 4.48 -13.81
N ALA A 13 -33.02 5.30 -14.84
CA ALA A 13 -31.90 5.71 -15.68
C ALA A 13 -30.83 6.46 -14.86
N HIS A 14 -31.27 7.41 -14.03
CA HIS A 14 -30.40 8.16 -13.13
C HIS A 14 -29.67 7.25 -12.12
N HIS A 15 -30.40 6.35 -11.46
CA HIS A 15 -29.81 5.37 -10.55
C HIS A 15 -28.76 4.48 -11.24
N ASN A 16 -29.06 4.00 -12.45
CA ASN A 16 -28.13 3.18 -13.24
C ASN A 16 -26.88 3.97 -13.65
N ALA A 17 -27.01 5.26 -13.94
CA ALA A 17 -25.88 6.13 -14.25
C ALA A 17 -24.95 6.32 -13.03
N LEU A 18 -25.52 6.59 -11.85
CA LEU A 18 -24.76 6.72 -10.61
C LEU A 18 -24.03 5.43 -10.26
N GLU A 19 -24.68 4.28 -10.39
CA GLU A 19 -24.06 2.99 -10.08
C GLU A 19 -22.95 2.63 -11.07
N ARG A 20 -23.08 2.98 -12.37
CA ARG A 20 -21.98 2.86 -13.33
C ARG A 20 -20.77 3.68 -12.89
N LYS A 21 -20.97 4.96 -12.56
CA LYS A 21 -19.90 5.84 -12.06
C LYS A 21 -19.21 5.27 -10.82
N ARG A 22 -19.97 4.69 -9.89
CA ARG A 22 -19.43 4.03 -8.70
C ARG A 22 -18.54 2.83 -9.06
N ARG A 23 -18.99 1.99 -10.00
CA ARG A 23 -18.22 0.82 -10.46
C ARG A 23 -16.93 1.21 -11.19
N ASP A 24 -16.98 2.27 -11.98
CA ASP A 24 -15.79 2.79 -12.68
C ASP A 24 -14.74 3.26 -11.66
N HIS A 25 -15.16 4.03 -10.64
CA HIS A 25 -14.26 4.46 -9.57
C HIS A 25 -13.62 3.28 -8.80
N ILE A 26 -14.39 2.22 -8.53
CA ILE A 26 -13.86 0.99 -7.93
C ILE A 26 -12.86 0.30 -8.85
N LYS A 27 -13.16 0.24 -10.15
CA LYS A 27 -12.26 -0.35 -11.14
C LYS A 27 -10.92 0.40 -11.14
N ASP A 28 -10.95 1.73 -11.13
CA ASP A 28 -9.74 2.56 -11.08
C ASP A 28 -8.95 2.36 -9.77
N SER A 29 -9.66 2.24 -8.64
CA SER A 29 -9.03 1.90 -7.35
C SER A 29 -8.31 0.54 -7.40
N PHE A 30 -8.90 -0.46 -8.06
CA PHE A 30 -8.26 -1.77 -8.25
C PHE A 30 -7.03 -1.70 -9.16
N HIS A 31 -7.03 -0.85 -10.20
CA HIS A 31 -5.84 -0.63 -11.02
C HIS A 31 -4.72 0.00 -10.19
N GLY A 32 -5.02 1.06 -9.43
CA GLY A 32 -4.03 1.70 -8.55
C GLY A 32 -3.46 0.75 -7.50
N LEU A 33 -4.30 -0.13 -6.93
CA LEU A 33 -3.85 -1.16 -6.01
C LEU A 33 -2.92 -2.17 -6.69
N ARG A 34 -3.29 -2.68 -7.88
CA ARG A 34 -2.47 -3.62 -8.65
C ARG A 34 -1.10 -3.03 -8.97
N ASP A 35 -1.06 -1.79 -9.45
CA ASP A 35 0.17 -1.15 -9.92
C ASP A 35 1.15 -0.86 -8.76
N SER A 36 0.62 -0.76 -7.53
CA SER A 36 1.39 -0.62 -6.29
C SER A 36 2.00 -1.93 -5.78
N ILE A 37 1.64 -3.08 -6.36
CA ILE A 37 2.12 -4.40 -5.96
C ILE A 37 3.16 -4.89 -6.99
N PRO A 38 4.47 -4.95 -6.64
CA PRO A 38 5.52 -5.26 -7.61
C PRO A 38 5.34 -6.59 -8.35
N SER A 39 4.79 -7.61 -7.69
CA SER A 39 4.55 -8.93 -8.28
C SER A 39 3.36 -9.00 -9.24
N LEU A 40 2.59 -7.92 -9.41
CA LEU A 40 1.46 -7.84 -10.32
C LEU A 40 1.66 -6.84 -11.46
N GLN A 41 2.82 -6.17 -11.52
CA GLN A 41 3.11 -5.20 -12.57
C GLN A 41 3.21 -5.88 -13.93
N GLY A 42 2.50 -5.34 -14.93
CA GLY A 42 2.48 -5.87 -16.29
C GLY A 42 1.62 -7.12 -16.50
N GLU A 43 0.99 -7.66 -15.45
CA GLU A 43 0.18 -8.88 -15.54
C GLU A 43 -1.34 -8.61 -15.50
N LYS A 44 -2.09 -9.49 -16.16
CA LYS A 44 -3.56 -9.53 -16.01
C LYS A 44 -3.90 -10.22 -14.69
N ALA A 45 -4.28 -9.43 -13.68
CA ALA A 45 -4.68 -9.93 -12.37
C ALA A 45 -6.20 -9.80 -12.14
N SER A 46 -6.82 -10.84 -11.57
CA SER A 46 -8.22 -10.78 -11.14
C SER A 46 -8.37 -9.95 -9.86
N ARG A 47 -9.58 -9.45 -9.55
CA ARG A 47 -9.83 -8.70 -8.30
C ARG A 47 -9.45 -9.52 -7.05
N ALA A 48 -9.78 -10.81 -7.02
CA ALA A 48 -9.41 -11.68 -5.91
C ALA A 48 -7.89 -11.83 -5.77
N MET A 49 -7.18 -12.00 -6.89
CA MET A 49 -5.73 -12.08 -6.90
C MET A 49 -5.08 -10.77 -6.42
N ILE A 50 -5.59 -9.62 -6.87
CA ILE A 50 -5.11 -8.30 -6.42
C ILE A 50 -5.24 -8.18 -4.90
N LEU A 51 -6.39 -8.55 -4.33
CA LEU A 51 -6.59 -8.50 -2.88
C LEU A 51 -5.65 -9.43 -2.13
N ASN A 52 -5.52 -10.69 -2.57
CA ASN A 52 -4.63 -11.66 -1.92
C ASN A 52 -3.17 -11.20 -1.97
N LYS A 53 -2.68 -10.77 -3.14
CA LYS A 53 -1.30 -10.28 -3.29
C LYS A 53 -1.07 -8.97 -2.55
N ALA A 54 -2.08 -8.11 -2.41
CA ALA A 54 -1.99 -6.92 -1.57
C ALA A 54 -1.76 -7.31 -0.10
N THR A 55 -2.54 -8.26 0.42
CA THR A 55 -2.38 -8.78 1.78
C THR A 55 -1.00 -9.38 1.99
N ASP A 56 -0.54 -10.24 1.08
CA ASP A 56 0.80 -10.84 1.12
C ASP A 56 1.90 -9.77 1.12
N TYR A 57 1.76 -8.78 0.25
CA TYR A 57 2.75 -7.72 0.10
C TYR A 57 2.83 -6.83 1.33
N ILE A 58 1.69 -6.47 1.94
CA ILE A 58 1.66 -5.72 3.20
C ILE A 58 2.35 -6.52 4.33
N GLN A 59 2.07 -7.82 4.45
CA GLN A 59 2.72 -8.66 5.46
C GLN A 59 4.23 -8.78 5.22
N HIS A 60 4.64 -8.95 3.97
CA HIS A 60 6.04 -8.97 3.58
C HIS A 60 6.75 -7.67 3.96
N MET A 61 6.19 -6.51 3.57
CA MET A 61 6.76 -5.20 3.86
C MET A 61 6.84 -4.91 5.37
N LYS A 62 5.85 -5.35 6.17
CA LYS A 62 5.91 -5.25 7.64
C LYS A 62 7.10 -6.03 8.22
N ARG A 63 7.30 -7.27 7.79
CA ARG A 63 8.46 -8.08 8.23
C ARG A 63 9.79 -7.47 7.80
N ARG A 64 9.88 -7.01 6.55
CA ARG A 64 11.07 -6.37 6.01
C ARG A 64 11.42 -5.09 6.77
N ASN A 65 10.45 -4.23 7.05
CA ASN A 65 10.68 -3.02 7.85
C ASN A 65 11.14 -3.34 9.27
N SER A 66 10.59 -4.39 9.90
CA SER A 66 11.05 -4.84 11.22
C SER A 66 12.50 -5.31 11.20
N SER A 67 12.91 -6.06 10.16
CA SER A 67 14.30 -6.48 10.00
C SER A 67 15.22 -5.28 9.82
N HIS A 68 14.87 -4.34 8.94
CA HIS A 68 15.67 -3.13 8.74
C HIS A 68 15.78 -2.28 10.01
N GLN A 69 14.73 -2.23 10.84
CA GLN A 69 14.80 -1.53 12.11
C GLN A 69 15.78 -2.21 13.08
N GLN A 70 15.80 -3.55 13.13
CA GLN A 70 16.78 -4.30 13.92
C GLN A 70 18.21 -4.03 13.43
N ASP A 71 18.44 -4.06 12.12
CA ASP A 71 19.74 -3.74 11.53
C ASP A 71 20.22 -2.32 11.91
N ILE A 72 19.31 -1.34 11.86
CA ILE A 72 19.59 0.04 12.27
C ILE A 72 19.98 0.12 13.75
N ASP A 73 19.25 -0.58 14.62
CA ASP A 73 19.48 -0.54 16.07
C ASP A 73 20.80 -1.22 16.44
N ASP A 74 21.15 -2.31 15.77
CA ASP A 74 22.43 -3.00 15.96
C ASP A 74 23.60 -2.15 15.46
N LEU A 75 23.49 -1.51 14.30
CA LEU A 75 24.50 -0.58 13.79
C LEU A 75 24.70 0.62 14.73
N LYS A 76 23.63 1.18 15.28
CA LYS A 76 23.73 2.26 16.28
C LYS A 76 24.46 1.81 17.53
N ARG A 77 24.19 0.58 18.01
CA ARG A 77 24.90 0.01 19.17
C ARG A 77 26.40 -0.14 18.87
N GLN A 78 26.74 -0.68 17.70
CA GLN A 78 28.14 -0.84 17.28
C GLN A 78 28.86 0.51 17.19
N ASN A 79 28.24 1.52 16.56
CA ASN A 79 28.81 2.86 16.48
C ASN A 79 29.05 3.47 17.87
N SER A 80 28.09 3.34 18.79
CA SER A 80 28.25 3.86 20.15
C SER A 80 29.41 3.21 20.90
N ILE A 81 29.63 1.90 20.74
CA ILE A 81 30.76 1.20 21.33
C ILE A 81 32.08 1.69 20.73
N LEU A 82 32.15 1.85 19.41
CA LEU A 82 33.37 2.33 18.73
C LEU A 82 33.71 3.78 19.12
N GLU A 83 32.71 4.65 19.24
CA GLU A 83 32.89 6.03 19.71
C GLU A 83 33.44 6.06 21.14
N GLN A 84 32.92 5.22 22.04
CA GLN A 84 33.44 5.10 23.41
C GLN A 84 34.88 4.60 23.44
N GLN A 85 35.22 3.60 22.62
CA GLN A 85 36.59 3.10 22.51
C GLN A 85 37.55 4.17 21.98
N GLY A 86 37.15 4.92 20.95
CA GLY A 86 37.93 6.04 20.41
C GLY A 86 38.17 7.14 21.45
N ALA A 87 37.13 7.52 22.19
CA ALA A 87 37.23 8.50 23.27
C ALA A 87 38.15 8.03 24.41
N TYR A 88 38.05 6.75 24.80
CA TYR A 88 38.92 6.16 25.81
C TYR A 88 40.39 6.20 25.38
N ILE A 89 40.70 5.76 24.16
CA ILE A 89 42.06 5.81 23.61
C ILE A 89 42.58 7.25 23.65
N TYR A 90 41.82 8.22 23.16
CA TYR A 90 42.22 9.63 23.22
C TYR A 90 42.56 10.05 24.65
N SER A 91 41.70 9.74 25.62
CA SER A 91 41.93 10.10 27.04
C SER A 91 43.16 9.45 27.69
N VAL A 92 43.62 8.30 27.20
CA VAL A 92 44.77 7.58 27.77
C VAL A 92 46.09 8.03 27.15
N PHE A 93 46.06 8.52 25.90
CA PHE A 93 47.25 8.85 25.12
C PHE A 93 47.50 10.36 24.94
N THR A 94 46.62 11.25 25.41
CA THR A 94 46.85 12.71 25.53
C THR A 94 46.76 13.15 26.97
#